data_AF-A0A4U2XT84-F1
#
_entry.id   AF-A0A4U2XT84-F1
#
_cell.length_a   1.000
_cell.length_b   1.000
_cell.length_c   1.000
_cell.angle_alpha   90.00
_cell.angle_beta   90.00
_cell.angle_gamma   90.00
#
_symmetry.space_group_name_H-M   'P 1'
#
loop_
_entity.id
_entity.type
_entity.pdbx_description
1 polymer ?
#
loop_
_entity_poly.entity_id
_entity_poly.type
_entity_poly.pdbx_seq_one_letter_code
_entity_poly.pdbx_strand_id
1 'polypeptide(L)'
;MKIMLYSTQMGVANDFIDFIGDEFDFDYEWQPLNEQSEVDSTPHFSLFLLSLQSANSSWLKERVKQLLQLGAHHQSMYFVLINKETISKKSDIELVVSDLHKQLANYIANPQIEVISLKAFKAFVEKEERFMYYDFLLEEYHTIKQLMIGSVDDFQAFLNYHGQALVMKRLQVWYESPYLLFWKNEQVPTIVSYNVPKTILEKLQQTFKVQLMKAPTLDEFTTLKQDQHVISLQYVLEDEISEQPSNNTILIGNSKKNPYIHYFDEKLFELKKLPTDRLYQIEGLVFLDKKGYPKPKSKIKDWHAEIENISGFTDVINNIGVKLV
;
A
#
# COMPACT_ATOMS: atom_id res chain seq x y z
N MET A 1 14.29 -5.94 2.24
CA MET A 1 13.20 -5.79 1.24
C MET A 1 13.85 -5.44 -0.09
N LYS A 2 13.34 -5.90 -1.25
CA LYS A 2 14.01 -5.70 -2.54
C LYS A 2 13.46 -4.48 -3.29
N ILE A 3 14.34 -3.64 -3.84
CA ILE A 3 14.00 -2.56 -4.77
C ILE A 3 14.71 -2.81 -6.11
N MET A 4 13.92 -2.95 -7.17
CA MET A 4 14.43 -2.94 -8.53
C MET A 4 14.55 -1.50 -9.03
N LEU A 5 15.76 -1.09 -9.39
CA LEU A 5 16.08 0.22 -9.97
C LEU A 5 16.08 0.11 -11.49
N TYR A 6 15.01 0.59 -12.11
CA TYR A 6 14.88 0.63 -13.56
C TYR A 6 15.44 1.93 -14.12
N SER A 7 16.54 1.85 -14.86
CA SER A 7 17.20 3.02 -15.44
C SER A 7 17.88 2.67 -16.77
N THR A 8 18.21 3.67 -17.59
CA THR A 8 18.90 3.43 -18.88
C THR A 8 20.37 3.05 -18.71
N GLN A 9 20.98 3.34 -17.57
CA GLN A 9 22.41 3.11 -17.31
C GLN A 9 22.62 2.74 -15.84
N MET A 10 23.45 1.72 -15.59
CA MET A 10 23.81 1.30 -14.23
C MET A 10 24.41 2.44 -13.39
N GLY A 11 25.19 3.34 -14.00
CA GLY A 11 25.77 4.49 -13.30
C GLY A 11 24.73 5.40 -12.64
N VAL A 12 23.56 5.56 -13.26
CA VAL A 12 22.43 6.33 -12.70
C VAL A 12 21.84 5.66 -11.46
N ALA A 13 21.77 4.32 -11.47
CA ALA A 13 21.30 3.57 -10.30
C ALA A 13 22.28 3.69 -9.13
N ASN A 14 23.59 3.64 -9.40
CA ASN A 14 24.61 3.84 -8.37
C ASN A 14 24.55 5.27 -7.79
N ASP A 15 24.49 6.29 -8.65
CA ASP A 15 24.35 7.69 -8.20
C ASP A 15 23.07 7.88 -7.35
N PHE A 16 21.99 7.15 -7.64
CA PHE A 16 20.77 7.18 -6.83
C PHE A 16 20.94 6.48 -5.47
N ILE A 17 21.65 5.36 -5.41
CA ILE A 17 21.96 4.67 -4.14
C ILE A 17 22.81 5.60 -3.24
N ASP A 18 23.81 6.28 -3.80
CA ASP A 18 24.59 7.29 -3.07
C ASP A 18 23.71 8.47 -2.60
N PHE A 19 22.73 8.86 -3.41
CA PHE A 19 21.79 9.95 -3.10
C PHE A 19 20.87 9.63 -1.93
N ILE A 20 20.49 8.38 -1.71
CA ILE A 20 19.63 7.99 -0.58
C ILE A 20 20.45 7.59 0.67
N GLY A 21 21.69 7.15 0.48
CA GLY A 21 22.55 6.69 1.57
C GLY A 21 22.12 5.35 2.16
N ASP A 22 22.48 5.13 3.42
CA ASP A 22 22.30 3.87 4.17
C ASP A 22 21.15 3.91 5.19
N GLU A 23 20.23 4.87 5.05
CA GLU A 23 19.12 5.07 6.00
C GLU A 23 18.15 3.88 6.03
N PHE A 24 17.97 3.18 4.91
CA PHE A 24 17.04 2.06 4.77
C PHE A 24 17.75 0.78 4.32
N ASP A 25 17.45 -0.34 4.98
CA ASP A 25 17.99 -1.67 4.64
C ASP A 25 17.20 -2.34 3.49
N PHE A 26 17.37 -1.77 2.30
CA PHE A 26 16.86 -2.34 1.05
C PHE A 26 17.98 -3.04 0.27
N ASP A 27 17.62 -4.15 -0.37
CA ASP A 27 18.45 -4.81 -1.37
C ASP A 27 18.15 -4.21 -2.75
N TYR A 28 19.11 -3.46 -3.29
CA TYR A 28 18.97 -2.75 -4.56
C TYR A 28 19.53 -3.57 -5.71
N GLU A 29 18.70 -3.81 -6.73
CA GLU A 29 19.14 -4.47 -7.95
C GLU A 29 18.81 -3.60 -9.16
N TRP A 30 19.82 -3.35 -9.99
CA TRP A 30 19.63 -2.58 -11.23
C TRP A 30 19.08 -3.45 -12.35
N GLN A 31 18.13 -2.88 -13.10
CA GLN A 31 17.57 -3.49 -14.30
C GLN A 31 17.54 -2.46 -15.46
N PRO A 32 17.94 -2.83 -16.68
CA PRO A 32 17.91 -1.93 -17.83
C PRO A 32 16.46 -1.60 -18.21
N LEU A 33 16.16 -0.31 -18.33
CA LEU A 33 14.82 0.14 -18.71
C LEU A 33 14.53 0.00 -20.20
N ASN A 34 15.55 0.08 -21.07
CA ASN A 34 15.42 0.19 -22.52
C ASN A 34 15.65 -1.12 -23.28
N GLU A 35 15.60 -2.25 -22.57
CA GLU A 35 15.84 -3.58 -23.12
C GLU A 35 14.70 -4.53 -22.74
N GLN A 36 14.49 -5.54 -23.58
CA GLN A 36 13.58 -6.63 -23.27
C GLN A 36 14.22 -7.51 -22.19
N SER A 37 13.72 -7.43 -20.97
CA SER A 37 14.03 -8.40 -19.93
C SER A 37 12.75 -8.87 -19.25
N GLU A 38 12.71 -10.13 -18.85
CA GLU A 38 11.63 -10.64 -18.03
C GLU A 38 11.69 -9.99 -16.66
N VAL A 39 10.52 -9.68 -16.09
CA VAL A 39 10.41 -9.24 -14.70
C VAL A 39 10.51 -10.47 -13.81
N ASP A 40 11.48 -10.47 -12.91
CA ASP A 40 11.66 -11.48 -11.87
C ASP A 40 10.35 -11.69 -11.11
N SER A 41 9.92 -12.95 -10.96
CA SER A 41 8.68 -13.32 -10.26
C SER A 41 8.71 -13.09 -8.75
N THR A 42 9.87 -12.70 -8.22
CA THR A 42 10.06 -12.35 -6.82
C THR A 42 9.42 -11.00 -6.52
N PRO A 43 8.56 -10.88 -5.49
CA PRO A 43 7.93 -9.61 -5.17
C PRO A 43 8.93 -8.53 -4.71
N HIS A 44 8.87 -7.35 -5.33
CA HIS A 44 9.81 -6.23 -5.14
C HIS A 44 9.12 -4.88 -5.34
N PHE A 45 9.71 -3.82 -4.79
CA PHE A 45 9.37 -2.45 -5.14
C PHE A 45 10.05 -2.06 -6.45
N SER A 46 9.38 -1.27 -7.27
CA SER A 46 9.88 -0.87 -8.59
C SER A 46 10.08 0.63 -8.64
N LEU A 47 11.34 1.07 -8.73
CA LEU A 47 11.69 2.47 -8.81
C LEU A 47 12.24 2.79 -10.19
N PHE A 48 11.55 3.68 -10.90
CA PHE A 48 11.90 4.09 -12.25
C PHE A 48 12.68 5.41 -12.22
N LEU A 49 13.97 5.34 -12.54
CA LEU A 49 14.87 6.49 -12.66
C LEU A 49 14.88 6.95 -14.12
N LEU A 50 14.11 7.98 -14.40
CA LEU A 50 13.78 8.41 -15.75
C LEU A 50 14.53 9.69 -16.12
N SER A 51 15.33 9.63 -17.19
CA SER A 51 15.64 10.83 -17.95
C SER A 51 14.39 11.29 -18.73
N LEU A 52 14.40 12.54 -19.19
CA LEU A 52 13.31 13.10 -20.00
C LEU A 52 13.06 12.31 -21.29
N GLN A 53 14.12 11.79 -21.90
CA GLN A 53 14.04 10.96 -23.09
C GLN A 53 13.38 9.61 -22.75
N SER A 54 13.72 9.03 -21.59
CA SER A 54 13.17 7.73 -21.17
C SER A 54 11.76 7.80 -20.58
N ALA A 55 11.30 8.99 -20.16
CA ALA A 55 9.95 9.19 -19.62
C ALA A 55 8.85 8.81 -20.64
N ASN A 56 9.11 9.03 -21.92
CA ASN A 56 8.20 8.67 -23.02
C ASN A 56 8.52 7.31 -23.66
N SER A 57 9.41 6.51 -23.05
CA SER A 57 9.83 5.22 -23.59
C SER A 57 8.66 4.22 -23.66
N SER A 58 8.56 3.47 -24.77
CA SER A 58 7.64 2.34 -24.88
C SER A 58 7.95 1.26 -23.85
N TRP A 59 9.24 1.05 -23.55
CA TRP A 59 9.69 0.06 -22.58
C TRP A 59 9.21 0.35 -21.16
N LEU A 60 9.07 1.63 -20.78
CA LEU A 60 8.48 1.99 -19.49
C LEU A 60 7.04 1.47 -19.38
N LYS A 61 6.23 1.66 -20.43
CA LYS A 61 4.85 1.18 -20.47
C LYS A 61 4.79 -0.34 -20.39
N GLU A 62 5.64 -1.02 -21.15
CA GLU A 62 5.70 -2.47 -21.16
C GLU A 62 6.10 -3.04 -19.80
N ARG A 63 7.10 -2.44 -19.15
CA ARG A 63 7.56 -2.86 -17.82
C ARG A 63 6.48 -2.68 -16.76
N VAL A 64 5.82 -1.51 -16.75
CA VAL A 64 4.68 -1.26 -15.84
C VAL A 64 3.56 -2.27 -16.07
N LYS A 65 3.23 -2.58 -17.34
CA LYS A 65 2.23 -3.60 -17.66
C LYS A 65 2.63 -4.98 -17.15
N GLN A 66 3.87 -5.40 -17.34
CA GLN A 66 4.37 -6.70 -16.88
C GLN A 66 4.28 -6.81 -15.35
N LEU A 67 4.73 -5.78 -14.62
CA LEU A 67 4.62 -5.75 -13.15
C LEU A 67 3.17 -5.86 -12.68
N LEU A 68 2.24 -5.14 -13.33
CA LEU A 68 0.81 -5.21 -13.02
C LEU A 68 0.21 -6.59 -13.35
N GLN A 69 0.59 -7.20 -14.47
CA GLN A 69 0.16 -8.55 -14.86
C GLN A 69 0.65 -9.61 -13.88
N LEU A 70 1.82 -9.40 -13.29
CA LEU A 70 2.36 -10.23 -12.23
C LEU A 70 1.69 -9.97 -10.88
N GLY A 71 0.85 -8.93 -10.78
CA GLY A 71 0.07 -8.62 -9.59
C GLY A 71 0.59 -7.47 -8.74
N ALA A 72 1.67 -6.80 -9.15
CA ALA A 72 2.26 -5.73 -8.34
C ALA A 72 1.22 -4.65 -7.97
N HIS A 73 1.26 -4.21 -6.71
CA HIS A 73 0.41 -3.12 -6.26
C HIS A 73 0.84 -1.80 -6.91
N HIS A 74 -0.11 -0.93 -7.25
CA HIS A 74 0.19 0.34 -7.93
C HIS A 74 1.17 1.21 -7.14
N GLN A 75 1.06 1.18 -5.82
CA GLN A 75 1.92 1.94 -4.92
C GLN A 75 3.26 1.26 -4.64
N SER A 76 3.52 0.05 -5.14
CA SER A 76 4.87 -0.51 -5.13
C SER A 76 5.75 0.05 -6.24
N MET A 77 5.16 0.85 -7.14
CA MET A 77 5.85 1.58 -8.19
C MET A 77 6.06 3.04 -7.81
N TYR A 78 7.23 3.58 -8.15
CA TYR A 78 7.60 4.97 -7.92
C TYR A 78 8.41 5.51 -9.10
N PHE A 79 8.08 6.72 -9.55
CA PHE A 79 8.65 7.31 -10.76
C PHE A 79 9.40 8.58 -10.39
N VAL A 80 10.65 8.66 -10.84
CA VAL A 80 11.54 9.76 -10.51
C VAL A 80 12.15 10.29 -11.80
N LEU A 81 11.82 11.52 -12.16
CA LEU A 81 12.49 12.25 -13.24
C LEU A 81 13.79 12.85 -12.70
N ILE A 82 14.91 12.41 -13.25
CA ILE A 82 16.24 12.83 -12.82
C ILE A 82 16.80 13.96 -13.69
N ASN A 83 17.74 14.70 -13.10
CA ASN A 83 18.64 15.63 -13.78
C ASN A 83 17.89 16.72 -14.56
N LYS A 84 16.94 17.36 -13.88
CA LYS A 84 16.10 18.43 -14.44
C LYS A 84 16.90 19.63 -14.96
N GLU A 85 18.11 19.85 -14.48
CA GLU A 85 19.06 20.87 -14.97
C GLU A 85 19.50 20.64 -16.43
N THR A 86 19.23 19.48 -17.01
CA THR A 86 19.45 19.24 -18.44
C THR A 86 18.46 19.99 -19.34
N ILE A 87 17.42 20.61 -18.76
CA ILE A 87 16.47 21.47 -19.48
C ILE A 87 16.64 22.92 -19.07
N SER A 88 16.56 23.79 -20.07
CA SER A 88 16.69 25.24 -19.91
C SER A 88 15.42 25.92 -19.42
N LYS A 89 14.25 25.25 -19.40
CA LYS A 89 12.95 25.83 -19.05
C LYS A 89 12.14 24.93 -18.14
N LYS A 90 11.56 25.53 -17.09
CA LYS A 90 10.63 24.87 -16.16
C LYS A 90 9.40 24.27 -16.87
N SER A 91 8.85 25.02 -17.83
CA SER A 91 7.67 24.61 -18.60
C SER A 91 7.84 23.26 -19.30
N ASP A 92 9.07 22.93 -19.70
CA ASP A 92 9.36 21.71 -20.44
C ASP A 92 9.40 20.51 -19.48
N ILE A 93 9.87 20.71 -18.24
CA ILE A 93 9.80 19.72 -17.17
C ILE A 93 8.33 19.45 -16.84
N GLU A 94 7.53 20.50 -16.64
CA GLU A 94 6.10 20.40 -16.33
C GLU A 94 5.32 19.69 -17.43
N LEU A 95 5.65 19.96 -18.70
CA LEU A 95 5.09 19.24 -19.85
C LEU A 95 5.40 17.74 -19.78
N VAL A 96 6.67 17.37 -19.56
CA VAL A 96 7.07 15.96 -19.48
C VAL A 96 6.41 15.25 -18.30
N VAL A 97 6.32 15.90 -17.13
CA VAL A 97 5.59 15.37 -15.97
C VAL A 97 4.12 15.13 -16.31
N SER A 98 3.46 16.10 -16.95
CA SER A 98 2.06 16.01 -17.37
C SER A 98 1.83 14.87 -18.35
N ASP A 99 2.70 14.72 -19.34
CA ASP A 99 2.61 13.67 -20.35
C ASP A 99 2.89 12.28 -19.76
N LEU A 100 3.91 12.16 -18.92
CA LEU A 100 4.21 10.93 -18.18
C LEU A 100 3.04 10.53 -17.27
N HIS A 101 2.46 11.50 -16.55
CA HIS A 101 1.30 11.26 -15.70
C HIS A 101 0.12 10.73 -16.51
N LYS A 102 -0.26 11.40 -17.62
CA LYS A 102 -1.35 10.93 -18.50
C LYS A 102 -1.08 9.55 -19.06
N GLN A 103 0.17 9.28 -19.44
CA GLN A 103 0.58 7.97 -19.94
C GLN A 103 0.41 6.87 -18.88
N LEU A 104 0.88 7.10 -17.66
CA LEU A 104 0.84 6.14 -16.56
C LEU A 104 -0.57 6.00 -15.96
N ALA A 105 -1.39 7.05 -16.01
CA ALA A 105 -2.77 7.06 -15.51
C ALA A 105 -3.68 6.03 -16.22
N ASN A 106 -3.28 5.53 -17.39
CA ASN A 106 -3.97 4.42 -18.06
C ASN A 106 -3.81 3.08 -17.36
N TYR A 107 -2.83 2.96 -16.44
CA TYR A 107 -2.44 1.72 -15.78
C TYR A 107 -2.47 1.85 -14.26
N ILE A 108 -2.03 3.00 -13.75
CA ILE A 108 -1.83 3.27 -12.34
C ILE A 108 -2.78 4.39 -11.90
N ALA A 109 -3.53 4.15 -10.84
CA ALA A 109 -4.34 5.20 -10.22
C ALA A 109 -3.41 6.24 -9.55
N ASN A 110 -3.47 7.48 -10.03
CA ASN A 110 -2.70 8.62 -9.51
C ASN A 110 -1.18 8.36 -9.40
N PRO A 111 -0.46 8.18 -10.53
CA PRO A 111 0.97 7.90 -10.54
C PRO A 111 1.77 9.05 -9.90
N GLN A 112 2.54 8.73 -8.86
CA GLN A 112 3.42 9.70 -8.21
C GLN A 112 4.72 9.85 -9.00
N ILE A 113 5.00 11.08 -9.44
CA ILE A 113 6.18 11.44 -10.22
C ILE A 113 6.89 12.56 -9.47
N GLU A 114 8.09 12.27 -8.98
CA GLU A 114 8.96 13.29 -8.36
C GLU A 114 10.05 13.72 -9.32
N VAL A 115 10.51 14.96 -9.17
CA VAL A 115 11.58 15.52 -10.01
C VAL A 115 12.77 15.91 -9.13
N ILE A 116 13.88 15.21 -9.32
CA ILE A 116 15.09 15.37 -8.51
C ILE A 116 16.30 15.77 -9.37
N SER A 117 17.40 16.13 -8.70
CA SER A 117 18.69 16.35 -9.35
C SER A 117 19.78 15.55 -8.66
N LEU A 118 20.17 14.41 -9.27
CA LEU A 118 21.29 13.61 -8.80
C LEU A 118 22.61 14.35 -9.04
N LYS A 119 22.74 15.08 -10.16
CA LYS A 119 23.96 15.87 -10.44
C LYS A 119 24.17 17.00 -9.45
N ALA A 120 23.12 17.75 -9.10
CA ALA A 120 23.27 18.86 -8.15
C ALA A 120 23.68 18.34 -6.76
N PHE A 121 23.10 17.22 -6.32
CA PHE A 121 23.51 16.55 -5.09
C PHE A 121 24.99 16.12 -5.15
N LYS A 122 25.38 15.42 -6.20
CA LYS A 122 26.76 14.95 -6.39
C LYS A 122 27.76 16.10 -6.42
N ALA A 123 27.49 17.13 -7.20
CA ALA A 123 28.31 18.33 -7.26
C ALA A 123 28.44 19.03 -5.89
N PHE A 124 27.39 19.01 -5.06
CA PHE A 124 27.44 19.54 -3.71
C PHE A 124 28.33 18.70 -2.79
N VAL A 125 28.17 17.38 -2.80
CA VAL A 125 29.01 16.45 -2.04
C VAL A 125 30.48 16.56 -2.44
N GLU A 126 30.75 16.70 -3.75
CA GLU A 126 32.09 16.84 -4.33
C GLU A 126 32.65 18.27 -4.22
N LYS A 127 31.88 19.23 -3.68
CA LYS A 127 32.24 20.64 -3.52
C LYS A 127 32.61 21.32 -4.85
N GLU A 128 31.91 20.98 -5.92
CA GLU A 128 32.06 21.62 -7.22
C GLU A 128 31.49 23.05 -7.20
N GLU A 129 32.28 24.01 -6.73
CA GLU A 129 31.87 25.41 -6.52
C GLU A 129 31.18 26.07 -7.71
N ARG A 130 31.52 25.66 -8.94
CA ARG A 130 31.06 26.26 -10.21
C ARG A 130 29.83 25.58 -10.80
N PHE A 131 29.36 24.48 -10.22
CA PHE A 131 28.14 23.83 -10.70
C PHE A 131 26.97 24.81 -10.59
N MET A 132 26.25 25.00 -11.70
CA MET A 132 25.10 25.90 -11.77
C MET A 132 23.80 25.10 -11.64
N TYR A 133 22.91 25.54 -10.76
CA TYR A 133 21.54 25.06 -10.66
C TYR A 133 20.57 26.23 -10.85
N TYR A 134 19.32 25.93 -11.20
CA TYR A 134 18.31 26.95 -11.44
C TYR A 134 17.36 27.05 -10.24
N ASP A 135 17.30 28.19 -9.60
CA ASP A 135 16.32 28.46 -8.55
C ASP A 135 14.97 28.78 -9.19
N PHE A 136 13.97 27.92 -8.96
CA PHE A 136 12.64 28.08 -9.54
C PHE A 136 11.77 29.11 -8.81
N LEU A 137 12.14 29.54 -7.61
CA LEU A 137 11.43 30.57 -6.86
C LEU A 137 11.90 31.96 -7.29
N LEU A 138 13.21 32.12 -7.51
CA LEU A 138 13.83 33.38 -7.94
C LEU A 138 13.94 33.52 -9.46
N GLU A 139 13.70 32.42 -10.19
CA GLU A 139 13.82 32.34 -11.65
C GLU A 139 15.22 32.63 -12.19
N GLU A 140 16.29 32.37 -11.42
CA GLU A 140 17.68 32.65 -11.78
C GLU A 140 18.64 31.46 -11.56
N TYR A 141 19.85 31.56 -12.12
CA TYR A 141 20.89 30.54 -11.94
C TYR A 141 21.79 30.87 -10.75
N HIS A 142 22.02 29.89 -9.89
CA HIS A 142 22.93 29.96 -8.75
C HIS A 142 24.03 28.92 -8.88
N THR A 143 25.14 29.18 -8.19
CA THR A 143 26.27 28.26 -8.05
C THR A 143 26.29 27.65 -6.65
N ILE A 144 26.89 26.47 -6.51
CA ILE A 144 27.10 25.85 -5.20
C ILE A 144 27.92 26.74 -4.26
N LYS A 145 28.86 27.52 -4.81
CA LYS A 145 29.61 28.51 -4.02
C LYS A 145 28.71 29.52 -3.31
N GLN A 146 27.63 29.96 -3.96
CA GLN A 146 26.69 30.92 -3.38
C GLN A 146 25.91 30.33 -2.20
N LEU A 147 25.76 29.01 -2.11
CA LEU A 147 25.18 28.34 -0.93
C LEU A 147 26.09 28.44 0.29
N MET A 148 27.42 28.27 0.11
CA MET A 148 28.38 28.27 1.22
C MET A 148 28.53 29.62 1.93
N ILE A 149 28.20 30.71 1.22
CA ILE A 149 28.22 32.08 1.75
C ILE A 149 26.80 32.66 1.90
N GLY A 150 25.78 31.88 1.55
CA GLY A 150 24.38 32.28 1.49
C GLY A 150 23.68 32.16 2.85
N SER A 151 22.39 32.48 2.83
CA SER A 151 21.50 32.38 3.97
C SER A 151 20.99 30.94 4.17
N VAL A 152 20.37 30.67 5.33
CA VAL A 152 19.67 29.40 5.59
C VAL A 152 18.58 29.13 4.54
N ASP A 153 17.94 30.18 4.04
CA ASP A 153 16.88 30.09 3.03
C ASP A 153 17.42 29.59 1.68
N ASP A 154 18.61 30.05 1.26
CA ASP A 154 19.27 29.58 0.03
C ASP A 154 19.61 28.10 0.11
N PHE A 155 20.10 27.64 1.27
CA PHE A 155 20.39 26.24 1.50
C PHE A 155 19.11 25.39 1.49
N GLN A 156 18.03 25.85 2.11
CA GLN A 156 16.75 25.13 2.08
C GLN A 156 16.16 25.08 0.66
N ALA A 157 16.28 26.15 -0.13
CA ALA A 157 15.88 26.18 -1.53
C ALA A 157 16.67 25.14 -2.34
N PHE A 158 17.97 24.99 -2.08
CA PHE A 158 18.80 23.95 -2.67
C PHE A 158 18.37 22.54 -2.26
N LEU A 159 18.08 22.29 -0.98
CA LEU A 159 17.56 21.00 -0.51
C LEU A 159 16.26 20.62 -1.23
N ASN A 160 15.35 21.57 -1.35
CA ASN A 160 14.10 21.40 -2.10
C ASN A 160 14.37 21.19 -3.60
N TYR A 161 15.40 21.84 -4.15
CA TYR A 161 15.77 21.70 -5.55
C TYR A 161 16.26 20.29 -5.88
N HIS A 162 17.19 19.72 -5.12
CA HIS A 162 17.68 18.38 -5.43
C HIS A 162 16.70 17.28 -4.99
N GLY A 163 15.82 17.54 -4.01
CA GLY A 163 14.61 16.75 -3.77
C GLY A 163 14.80 15.46 -2.97
N GLN A 164 15.90 15.32 -2.22
CA GLN A 164 16.23 14.09 -1.47
C GLN A 164 15.15 13.75 -0.44
N ALA A 165 14.69 14.75 0.33
CA ALA A 165 13.68 14.54 1.37
C ALA A 165 12.36 13.93 0.83
N LEU A 166 11.97 14.26 -0.41
CA LEU A 166 10.75 13.72 -1.04
C LEU A 166 10.91 12.22 -1.33
N VAL A 167 12.07 11.82 -1.84
CA VAL A 167 12.41 10.41 -2.09
C VAL A 167 12.49 9.63 -0.78
N MET A 168 13.17 10.18 0.24
CA MET A 168 13.31 9.52 1.54
C MET A 168 11.96 9.27 2.20
N LYS A 169 11.04 10.24 2.15
CA LYS A 169 9.68 10.06 2.64
C LYS A 169 8.95 8.91 1.95
N ARG A 170 9.13 8.74 0.63
CA ARG A 170 8.53 7.64 -0.12
C ARG A 170 9.13 6.29 0.27
N LEU A 171 10.46 6.23 0.41
CA LEU A 171 11.16 5.02 0.82
C LEU A 171 10.81 4.60 2.26
N GLN A 172 10.62 5.58 3.16
CA GLN A 172 10.13 5.30 4.51
C GLN A 172 8.76 4.62 4.48
N VAL A 173 7.82 5.12 3.67
CA VAL A 173 6.50 4.47 3.51
C VAL A 173 6.67 3.02 3.07
N TRP A 174 7.53 2.73 2.09
CA TRP A 174 7.82 1.37 1.64
C TRP A 174 8.48 0.51 2.72
N TYR A 175 9.39 1.08 3.49
CA TYR A 175 10.09 0.40 4.57
C TYR A 175 9.13 -0.03 5.68
N GLU A 176 8.17 0.83 6.00
CA GLU A 176 7.12 0.57 6.99
C GLU A 176 5.99 -0.32 6.45
N SER A 177 5.91 -0.50 5.13
CA SER A 177 4.79 -1.14 4.43
C SER A 177 5.20 -2.36 3.58
N PRO A 178 5.75 -3.43 4.17
CA PRO A 178 6.24 -4.60 3.42
C PRO A 178 5.15 -5.34 2.64
N TYR A 179 3.89 -5.15 3.01
CA TYR A 179 2.73 -5.71 2.35
C TYR A 179 2.53 -5.19 0.92
N LEU A 180 3.05 -4.00 0.60
CA LEU A 180 3.00 -3.43 -0.76
C LEU A 180 3.85 -4.25 -1.73
N LEU A 181 4.78 -5.06 -1.23
CA LEU A 181 5.54 -6.01 -2.03
C LEU A 181 4.66 -7.13 -2.56
N PHE A 182 3.49 -7.40 -1.97
CA PHE A 182 2.64 -8.48 -2.43
C PHE A 182 2.19 -8.32 -3.90
N TRP A 183 2.16 -9.46 -4.59
CA TRP A 183 1.71 -9.60 -5.97
C TRP A 183 0.35 -10.27 -6.07
N LYS A 184 -0.67 -9.45 -6.32
CA LYS A 184 -2.06 -9.86 -6.51
C LYS A 184 -2.18 -11.03 -7.47
N ASN A 185 -2.94 -12.04 -7.04
CA ASN A 185 -3.27 -13.17 -7.88
C ASN A 185 -4.76 -13.10 -8.22
N GLU A 186 -5.11 -12.88 -9.49
CA GLU A 186 -6.51 -12.80 -9.91
C GLU A 186 -7.29 -14.10 -9.67
N GLN A 187 -6.61 -15.24 -9.53
CA GLN A 187 -7.22 -16.53 -9.21
C GLN A 187 -7.42 -16.77 -7.71
N VAL A 188 -6.83 -15.92 -6.85
CA VAL A 188 -6.88 -16.05 -5.39
C VAL A 188 -7.25 -14.70 -4.77
N PRO A 189 -8.50 -14.51 -4.32
CA PRO A 189 -8.94 -13.24 -3.76
C PRO A 189 -8.07 -12.83 -2.57
N THR A 190 -7.74 -11.54 -2.53
CA THR A 190 -6.92 -10.95 -1.47
C THR A 190 -7.81 -10.24 -0.45
N ILE A 191 -7.63 -10.61 0.81
CA ILE A 191 -8.31 -10.03 1.96
C ILE A 191 -7.29 -9.24 2.78
N VAL A 192 -7.56 -7.97 3.02
CA VAL A 192 -6.80 -7.14 3.94
C VAL A 192 -7.62 -6.93 5.20
N SER A 193 -7.02 -7.15 6.37
CA SER A 193 -7.71 -7.09 7.66
C SER A 193 -7.07 -6.09 8.62
N TYR A 194 -7.90 -5.34 9.35
CA TYR A 194 -7.46 -4.46 10.44
C TYR A 194 -8.31 -4.70 11.71
N ASN A 195 -7.61 -4.96 12.82
CA ASN A 195 -8.22 -5.31 14.12
C ASN A 195 -9.20 -6.49 14.13
N VAL A 196 -9.22 -7.34 13.08
CA VAL A 196 -10.14 -8.47 13.00
C VAL A 196 -9.72 -9.62 13.96
N PRO A 197 -10.67 -10.19 14.73
CA PRO A 197 -10.41 -11.35 15.58
C PRO A 197 -9.77 -12.52 14.83
N LYS A 198 -8.75 -13.14 15.45
CA LYS A 198 -7.95 -14.21 14.82
C LYS A 198 -8.81 -15.40 14.41
N THR A 199 -9.84 -15.72 15.17
CA THR A 199 -10.78 -16.82 14.91
C THR A 199 -11.49 -16.68 13.57
N ILE A 200 -11.89 -15.46 13.19
CA ILE A 200 -12.50 -15.18 11.88
C ILE A 200 -11.45 -15.38 10.78
N LEU A 201 -10.27 -14.79 10.95
CA LEU A 201 -9.19 -14.86 9.98
C LEU A 201 -8.75 -16.30 9.69
N GLU A 202 -8.54 -17.11 10.73
CA GLU A 202 -8.20 -18.53 10.61
C GLU A 202 -9.30 -19.32 9.89
N LYS A 203 -10.57 -19.04 10.22
CA LYS A 203 -11.69 -19.74 9.58
C LYS A 203 -11.81 -19.40 8.10
N LEU A 204 -11.59 -18.14 7.72
CA LEU A 204 -11.57 -17.72 6.31
C LEU A 204 -10.47 -18.43 5.54
N GLN A 205 -9.24 -18.49 6.08
CA GLN A 205 -8.12 -19.21 5.46
C GLN A 205 -8.37 -20.71 5.33
N GLN A 206 -9.07 -21.33 6.30
CA GLN A 206 -9.42 -22.76 6.24
C GLN A 206 -10.56 -23.07 5.28
N THR A 207 -11.51 -22.14 5.12
CA THR A 207 -12.75 -22.38 4.36
C THR A 207 -12.61 -21.96 2.90
N PHE A 208 -11.83 -20.91 2.64
CA PHE A 208 -11.67 -20.32 1.31
C PHE A 208 -10.21 -20.31 0.89
N LYS A 209 -9.96 -20.45 -0.41
CA LYS A 209 -8.63 -20.22 -0.99
C LYS A 209 -8.42 -18.72 -1.12
N VAL A 210 -7.97 -18.08 -0.05
CA VAL A 210 -7.76 -16.64 0.04
C VAL A 210 -6.33 -16.32 0.40
N GLN A 211 -5.87 -15.17 -0.08
CA GLN A 211 -4.68 -14.54 0.44
C GLN A 211 -5.07 -13.58 1.54
N LEU A 212 -4.58 -13.80 2.76
CA LEU A 212 -4.87 -12.93 3.88
C LEU A 212 -3.66 -12.06 4.23
N MET A 213 -3.91 -10.76 4.35
CA MET A 213 -2.97 -9.75 4.78
C MET A 213 -3.51 -9.06 6.02
N LYS A 214 -2.68 -8.92 7.06
CA LYS A 214 -3.06 -8.26 8.30
C LYS A 214 -2.31 -6.93 8.40
N ALA A 215 -3.07 -5.84 8.33
CA ALA A 215 -2.58 -4.49 8.58
C ALA A 215 -2.32 -4.32 10.10
N PRO A 216 -1.11 -3.94 10.53
CA PRO A 216 -0.77 -3.58 11.89
C PRO A 216 -1.29 -2.18 12.26
N THR A 217 -1.44 -1.26 11.30
CA THR A 217 -1.91 0.11 11.54
C THR A 217 -3.12 0.47 10.65
N LEU A 218 -3.90 1.47 11.09
CA LEU A 218 -5.05 1.97 10.34
C LEU A 218 -4.65 2.65 9.03
N ASP A 219 -3.49 3.32 9.01
CA ASP A 219 -2.99 4.02 7.83
C ASP A 219 -2.62 3.02 6.73
N GLU A 220 -1.95 1.93 7.10
CA GLU A 220 -1.65 0.81 6.20
C GLU A 220 -2.94 0.19 5.66
N PHE A 221 -3.91 -0.10 6.53
CA PHE A 221 -5.20 -0.62 6.12
C PHE A 221 -5.91 0.32 5.13
N THR A 222 -5.89 1.62 5.41
CA THR A 222 -6.52 2.65 4.58
C THR A 222 -5.87 2.77 3.22
N THR A 223 -4.56 2.54 3.17
CA THR A 223 -3.77 2.57 1.94
C THR A 223 -4.11 1.36 1.05
N LEU A 224 -4.19 0.17 1.65
CA LEU A 224 -4.51 -1.08 0.96
C LEU A 224 -5.94 -1.17 0.45
N LYS A 225 -6.91 -0.72 1.26
CA LYS A 225 -8.34 -0.83 0.92
C LYS A 225 -8.77 0.05 -0.27
N GLN A 226 -7.90 0.97 -0.72
CA GLN A 226 -8.14 1.77 -1.92
C GLN A 226 -8.11 0.94 -3.20
N ASP A 227 -7.49 -0.25 -3.19
CA ASP A 227 -7.52 -1.15 -4.33
C ASP A 227 -8.89 -1.82 -4.44
N GLN A 228 -9.56 -1.60 -5.58
CA GLN A 228 -10.88 -2.17 -5.87
C GLN A 228 -10.88 -3.69 -6.00
N HIS A 229 -9.73 -4.36 -6.10
CA HIS A 229 -9.65 -5.82 -6.19
C HIS A 229 -9.38 -6.48 -4.83
N VAL A 230 -9.26 -5.68 -3.76
CA VAL A 230 -9.05 -6.17 -2.40
C VAL A 230 -10.36 -6.11 -1.63
N ILE A 231 -10.64 -7.19 -0.89
CA ILE A 231 -11.72 -7.21 0.11
C ILE A 231 -11.12 -6.75 1.43
N SER A 232 -11.67 -5.68 1.99
CA SER A 232 -11.19 -5.12 3.25
C SER A 232 -12.10 -5.53 4.40
N LEU A 233 -11.50 -6.05 5.48
CA LEU A 233 -12.18 -6.44 6.71
C LEU A 233 -11.71 -5.55 7.85
N GLN A 234 -12.63 -4.92 8.55
CA GLN A 234 -12.30 -4.09 9.71
C GLN A 234 -13.18 -4.46 10.89
N TYR A 235 -12.56 -4.71 12.04
CA TYR A 235 -13.31 -4.78 13.29
C TYR A 235 -13.44 -3.39 13.90
N VAL A 236 -14.66 -3.02 14.28
CA VAL A 236 -14.97 -1.72 14.86
C VAL A 236 -15.69 -1.86 16.20
N LEU A 237 -15.28 -1.01 17.14
CA LEU A 237 -15.98 -0.80 18.39
C LEU A 237 -17.21 0.07 18.09
N GLU A 238 -18.32 -0.15 18.79
CA GLU A 238 -19.69 0.18 18.35
C GLU A 238 -19.94 1.59 17.77
N ASP A 239 -20.94 1.67 16.87
CA ASP A 239 -21.68 2.87 16.40
C ASP A 239 -20.91 4.09 15.85
N GLU A 240 -19.58 4.03 15.68
CA GLU A 240 -18.78 5.15 15.15
C GLU A 240 -18.92 5.38 13.63
N ILE A 241 -19.71 4.57 12.92
CA ILE A 241 -19.81 4.61 11.45
C ILE A 241 -21.17 5.15 11.03
N SER A 242 -21.17 6.40 10.57
CA SER A 242 -22.33 7.08 9.99
C SER A 242 -22.44 6.95 8.47
N GLU A 243 -21.37 6.50 7.80
CA GLU A 243 -21.31 6.45 6.33
C GLU A 243 -21.33 5.02 5.81
N GLN A 244 -21.99 4.83 4.67
CA GLN A 244 -22.03 3.53 4.01
C GLN A 244 -20.61 3.14 3.57
N PRO A 245 -20.10 1.96 3.96
CA PRO A 245 -18.79 1.50 3.52
C PRO A 245 -18.77 1.25 2.01
N SER A 246 -17.57 1.33 1.41
CA SER A 246 -17.40 0.95 0.00
C SER A 246 -17.80 -0.51 -0.23
N ASN A 247 -18.21 -0.85 -1.46
CA ASN A 247 -18.72 -2.19 -1.80
C ASN A 247 -17.78 -3.34 -1.41
N ASN A 248 -16.47 -3.10 -1.36
CA ASN A 248 -15.47 -4.12 -1.02
C ASN A 248 -15.01 -4.08 0.45
N THR A 249 -15.63 -3.23 1.27
CA THR A 249 -15.39 -3.19 2.72
C THR A 249 -16.45 -3.99 3.46
N ILE A 250 -16.04 -4.76 4.45
CA ILE A 250 -16.90 -5.49 5.39
C ILE A 250 -16.50 -5.06 6.79
N LEU A 251 -17.49 -4.56 7.53
CA LEU A 251 -17.32 -4.13 8.91
C LEU A 251 -17.85 -5.22 9.82
N ILE A 252 -17.07 -5.55 10.84
CA ILE A 252 -17.39 -6.56 11.85
C ILE A 252 -17.40 -5.87 13.21
N GLY A 253 -18.35 -6.16 14.08
CA GLY A 253 -18.41 -5.54 15.40
C GLY A 253 -19.52 -6.10 16.27
N ASN A 254 -19.58 -5.67 17.53
CA ASN A 254 -20.57 -6.16 18.48
C ASN A 254 -21.90 -5.37 18.48
N SER A 255 -22.16 -4.55 17.45
CA SER A 255 -23.43 -3.80 17.34
C SER A 255 -24.44 -4.58 16.51
N LYS A 256 -25.63 -4.83 17.09
CA LYS A 256 -26.81 -5.34 16.35
C LYS A 256 -27.69 -4.23 15.77
N LYS A 257 -27.38 -2.96 16.08
CA LYS A 257 -28.21 -1.81 15.72
C LYS A 257 -27.81 -1.22 14.38
N ASN A 258 -26.51 -1.19 14.08
CA ASN A 258 -26.00 -0.63 12.85
C ASN A 258 -26.11 -1.65 11.70
N PRO A 259 -26.90 -1.39 10.65
CA PRO A 259 -27.10 -2.35 9.55
C PRO A 259 -25.85 -2.56 8.68
N TYR A 260 -24.84 -1.68 8.77
CA TYR A 260 -23.60 -1.79 8.02
C TYR A 260 -22.55 -2.67 8.72
N ILE A 261 -22.79 -3.04 9.98
CA ILE A 261 -21.88 -3.85 10.79
C ILE A 261 -22.42 -5.29 10.85
N HIS A 262 -21.60 -6.24 10.41
CA HIS A 262 -21.89 -7.65 10.64
C HIS A 262 -21.59 -7.98 12.11
N TYR A 263 -22.64 -8.41 12.81
CA TYR A 263 -22.55 -8.72 14.24
C TYR A 263 -21.59 -9.88 14.50
N PHE A 264 -20.63 -9.67 15.40
CA PHE A 264 -19.80 -10.72 15.98
C PHE A 264 -19.48 -10.43 17.45
N ASP A 265 -19.91 -11.34 18.32
CA ASP A 265 -19.57 -11.34 19.74
C ASP A 265 -18.55 -12.43 20.04
N GLU A 266 -17.27 -12.02 20.14
CA GLU A 266 -16.17 -12.93 20.42
C GLU A 266 -16.32 -13.61 21.78
N LYS A 267 -16.80 -12.91 22.82
CA LYS A 267 -16.97 -13.48 24.16
C LYS A 267 -18.02 -14.58 24.16
N LEU A 268 -19.11 -14.37 23.41
CA LEU A 268 -20.14 -15.39 23.21
C LEU A 268 -19.60 -16.59 22.43
N PHE A 269 -18.80 -16.34 21.38
CA PHE A 269 -18.15 -17.39 20.59
C PHE A 269 -17.20 -18.25 21.45
N GLU A 270 -16.44 -17.63 22.36
CA GLU A 270 -15.50 -18.34 23.22
C GLU A 270 -16.17 -19.36 24.17
N LEU A 271 -17.46 -19.21 24.46
CA LEU A 271 -18.21 -20.18 25.26
C LEU A 271 -18.19 -21.58 24.62
N LYS A 272 -17.96 -21.70 23.31
CA LYS A 272 -17.79 -22.98 22.61
C LYS A 272 -16.68 -23.87 23.21
N LYS A 273 -15.71 -23.27 23.92
CA LYS A 273 -14.63 -24.00 24.60
C LYS A 273 -15.10 -24.67 25.91
N LEU A 274 -16.27 -24.29 26.43
CA LEU A 274 -16.80 -24.82 27.69
C LEU A 274 -17.54 -26.16 27.46
N PRO A 275 -17.50 -27.06 28.45
CA PRO A 275 -18.29 -28.28 28.39
C PRO A 275 -19.79 -27.98 28.53
N THR A 276 -20.62 -28.85 27.95
CA THR A 276 -22.07 -28.65 27.81
C THR A 276 -22.82 -28.45 29.13
N ASP A 277 -22.38 -29.12 30.20
CA ASP A 277 -22.94 -28.98 31.54
C ASP A 277 -22.78 -27.55 32.09
N ARG A 278 -21.63 -26.91 31.83
CA ARG A 278 -21.40 -25.50 32.20
C ARG A 278 -22.22 -24.55 31.35
N LEU A 279 -22.30 -24.79 30.04
CA LEU A 279 -23.13 -23.98 29.13
C LEU A 279 -24.62 -24.00 29.53
N TYR A 280 -25.09 -25.15 30.03
CA TYR A 280 -26.47 -25.30 30.49
C TYR A 280 -26.79 -24.35 31.65
N GLN A 281 -25.83 -24.11 32.54
CA GLN A 281 -25.98 -23.31 33.76
C GLN A 281 -25.93 -21.79 33.53
N ILE A 282 -25.46 -21.31 32.38
CA ILE A 282 -25.35 -19.86 32.09
C ILE A 282 -26.74 -19.28 31.82
N GLU A 283 -27.36 -18.62 32.80
CA GLU A 283 -28.74 -18.12 32.69
C GLU A 283 -28.95 -17.14 31.53
N GLY A 284 -27.98 -16.25 31.27
CA GLY A 284 -28.05 -15.26 30.18
C GLY A 284 -27.87 -15.82 28.77
N LEU A 285 -27.55 -17.11 28.62
CA LEU A 285 -27.34 -17.74 27.32
C LEU A 285 -28.67 -18.24 26.73
N VAL A 286 -29.24 -17.45 25.84
CA VAL A 286 -30.53 -17.72 25.20
C VAL A 286 -30.34 -18.11 23.73
N PHE A 287 -30.97 -19.21 23.33
CA PHE A 287 -31.02 -19.67 21.94
C PHE A 287 -32.41 -19.46 21.39
N LEU A 288 -32.52 -19.06 20.12
CA LEU A 288 -33.80 -18.82 19.47
C LEU A 288 -34.08 -19.91 18.42
N ASP A 289 -35.35 -20.23 18.22
CA ASP A 289 -35.79 -21.07 17.11
C ASP A 289 -35.91 -20.25 15.80
N LYS A 290 -36.27 -20.93 14.70
CA LYS A 290 -36.43 -20.29 13.37
C LYS A 290 -37.48 -19.17 13.34
N LYS A 291 -38.37 -19.09 14.33
CA LYS A 291 -39.43 -18.08 14.44
C LYS A 291 -39.06 -16.98 15.44
N GLY A 292 -37.86 -17.03 16.03
CA GLY A 292 -37.37 -16.06 17.00
C GLY A 292 -37.82 -16.35 18.44
N TYR A 293 -38.42 -17.50 18.73
CA TYR A 293 -38.83 -17.85 20.10
C TYR A 293 -37.72 -18.56 20.87
N PRO A 294 -37.61 -18.37 22.20
CA PRO A 294 -36.64 -19.08 23.02
C PRO A 294 -36.75 -20.60 22.87
N LYS A 295 -35.65 -21.22 22.46
CA LYS A 295 -35.48 -22.67 22.35
C LYS A 295 -34.98 -23.22 23.69
N PRO A 296 -35.67 -24.20 24.30
CA PRO A 296 -35.18 -24.84 25.52
C PRO A 296 -33.79 -25.44 25.31
N LYS A 297 -32.87 -25.20 26.24
CA LYS A 297 -31.50 -25.73 26.20
C LYS A 297 -31.43 -27.26 26.09
N SER A 298 -32.40 -27.96 26.69
CA SER A 298 -32.55 -29.42 26.58
C SER A 298 -32.83 -29.93 25.17
N LYS A 299 -33.24 -29.06 24.24
CA LYS A 299 -33.50 -29.39 22.83
C LYS A 299 -32.32 -29.05 21.91
N ILE A 300 -31.19 -28.59 22.47
CA ILE A 300 -29.98 -28.29 21.71
C ILE A 300 -29.19 -29.59 21.52
N LYS A 301 -29.04 -30.01 20.26
CA LYS A 301 -28.28 -31.21 19.88
C LYS A 301 -26.80 -30.90 19.65
N ASP A 302 -26.52 -29.77 19.00
CA ASP A 302 -25.17 -29.30 18.71
C ASP A 302 -24.98 -27.91 19.32
N TRP A 303 -24.37 -27.88 20.49
CA TRP A 303 -24.10 -26.64 21.23
C TRP A 303 -23.08 -25.76 20.51
N HIS A 304 -22.12 -26.37 19.84
CA HIS A 304 -21.07 -25.64 19.14
C HIS A 304 -21.65 -24.87 17.97
N ALA A 305 -22.44 -25.52 17.11
CA ALA A 305 -23.08 -24.86 15.97
C ALA A 305 -24.05 -23.77 16.41
N GLU A 306 -24.83 -23.99 17.47
CA GLU A 306 -25.74 -22.98 17.99
C GLU A 306 -25.01 -21.76 18.56
N ILE A 307 -23.88 -21.95 19.27
CA ILE A 307 -23.03 -20.86 19.76
C ILE A 307 -22.43 -20.06 18.60
N GLU A 308 -21.95 -20.72 17.55
CA GLU A 308 -21.44 -20.06 16.34
C GLU A 308 -22.51 -19.19 15.67
N ASN A 309 -23.76 -19.68 15.63
CA ASN A 309 -24.87 -18.92 15.05
C ASN A 309 -25.24 -17.71 15.89
N ILE A 310 -25.44 -17.86 17.21
CA ILE A 310 -25.88 -16.74 18.06
C ILE A 310 -24.80 -15.68 18.29
N SER A 311 -23.52 -16.06 18.18
CA SER A 311 -22.39 -15.12 18.19
C SER A 311 -22.23 -14.37 16.88
N GLY A 312 -22.97 -14.72 15.82
CA GLY A 312 -22.87 -14.11 14.49
C GLY A 312 -21.69 -14.61 13.65
N PHE A 313 -20.90 -15.54 14.16
CA PHE A 313 -19.72 -16.08 13.47
C PHE A 313 -20.07 -16.70 12.12
N THR A 314 -21.07 -17.58 12.09
CA THR A 314 -21.53 -18.23 10.86
C THR A 314 -21.94 -17.21 9.80
N ASP A 315 -22.68 -16.19 10.20
CA ASP A 315 -23.17 -15.15 9.29
C ASP A 315 -22.02 -14.30 8.74
N VAL A 316 -21.05 -13.92 9.58
CA VAL A 316 -19.85 -13.19 9.13
C VAL A 316 -19.10 -13.99 8.06
N ILE A 317 -18.80 -15.27 8.33
CA ILE A 317 -18.04 -16.11 7.40
C ILE A 317 -18.79 -16.30 6.08
N ASN A 318 -20.11 -16.53 6.13
CA ASN A 318 -20.93 -16.69 4.93
C ASN A 318 -21.00 -15.39 4.11
N ASN A 319 -21.19 -14.24 4.76
CA ASN A 319 -21.25 -12.95 4.07
C ASN A 319 -19.93 -12.61 3.37
N ILE A 320 -18.79 -12.89 4.02
CA ILE A 320 -17.47 -12.74 3.39
C ILE A 320 -17.35 -13.72 2.22
N GLY A 321 -17.78 -14.97 2.40
CA GLY A 321 -17.80 -15.99 1.36
C GLY A 321 -18.55 -15.57 0.09
N VAL A 322 -19.70 -14.89 0.23
CA VAL A 322 -20.47 -14.37 -0.91
C VAL A 322 -19.68 -13.33 -1.72
N LYS A 323 -18.80 -12.54 -1.08
CA LYS A 323 -17.95 -11.57 -1.79
C LYS A 323 -16.71 -12.20 -2.45
N LEU A 324 -16.38 -13.45 -2.11
CA LEU A 324 -15.21 -14.16 -2.62
C LEU A 324 -15.50 -14.99 -3.89
N VAL A 325 -16.77 -15.12 -4.29
CA VAL A 325 -17.24 -15.99 -5.38
C VAL A 325 -17.56 -15.19 -6.65
#